data_AF-A0A374MMF9-F1
#
_entry.id   AF-A0A374MMF9-F1
#
_cell.length_a   1.000
_cell.length_b   1.000
_cell.length_c   1.000
_cell.angle_alpha   90.00
_cell.angle_beta   90.00
_cell.angle_gamma   90.00
#
_symmetry.space_group_name_H-M   'P 1'
#
loop_
_entity.id
_entity.type
_entity.pdbx_description
1 polymer ?
#
loop_
_entity_poly.entity_id
_entity_poly.type
_entity_poly.pdbx_seq_one_letter_code
_entity_poly.pdbx_strand_id
1 'polypeptide(L)'
;MKFRPCIDIHNGKVKQIVGGSLLDKGDYAQDNFVSEKDGDFYAKLYKDAGLEGGHIILLNPAGSQYYEEDVRQACLALSAYPGGLQIGGGMTAENAAFFLEQGASHIIVTSYVFKDGKINYENLEKIVAVTGKEHLVLDLSCRKKGEDYYIVTDRWQKFTDVKLTEDVLSELADYCDEFLVHAVDVEGKAGGIEEDIAALLGNWDGISVTYAGGVSSFEDLRKLKELGRNKVDVTIGSALDLFGGEMPFSKVLEEINF
;
A
#
# COMPACT_ATOMS: atom_id res chain seq x y z
N MET A 1 -1.45 16.75 2.07
CA MET A 1 -1.10 15.44 2.61
C MET A 1 -2.25 14.95 3.46
N LYS A 2 -2.78 13.78 3.15
CA LYS A 2 -3.79 13.05 3.94
C LYS A 2 -3.16 11.83 4.60
N PHE A 3 -3.79 11.35 5.66
CA PHE A 3 -3.47 10.04 6.24
C PHE A 3 -4.26 8.95 5.53
N ARG A 4 -3.57 7.95 4.99
CA ARG A 4 -4.18 6.75 4.40
C ARG A 4 -3.84 5.58 5.32
N PRO A 5 -4.82 5.03 6.07
CA PRO A 5 -4.53 3.95 7.01
C PRO A 5 -4.30 2.62 6.29
N CYS A 6 -3.64 1.66 6.93
CA CYS A 6 -3.37 0.34 6.35
C CYS A 6 -3.97 -0.81 7.18
N ILE A 7 -4.27 -1.93 6.53
CA ILE A 7 -4.67 -3.20 7.15
C ILE A 7 -3.94 -4.33 6.40
N ASP A 8 -2.82 -4.80 6.94
CA ASP A 8 -2.14 -5.97 6.39
C ASP A 8 -2.75 -7.23 6.97
N ILE A 9 -3.07 -8.19 6.10
CA ILE A 9 -3.74 -9.43 6.47
C ILE A 9 -2.85 -10.61 6.13
N HIS A 10 -2.56 -11.43 7.14
CA HIS A 10 -1.81 -12.66 7.01
C HIS A 10 -2.34 -13.71 7.98
N ASN A 11 -2.62 -14.89 7.45
CA ASN A 11 -3.09 -16.07 8.19
C ASN A 11 -4.39 -15.84 8.97
N GLY A 12 -5.34 -15.16 8.32
CA GLY A 12 -6.66 -14.83 8.83
C GLY A 12 -6.66 -13.75 9.91
N LYS A 13 -5.57 -12.99 10.03
CA LYS A 13 -5.36 -11.97 11.07
C LYS A 13 -4.82 -10.68 10.51
N VAL A 14 -5.23 -9.56 11.12
CA VAL A 14 -4.59 -8.26 10.89
C VAL A 14 -3.24 -8.26 11.59
N LYS A 15 -2.18 -7.92 10.87
CA LYS A 15 -0.80 -7.95 11.35
C LYS A 15 -0.03 -6.71 10.92
N GLN A 16 1.13 -6.53 11.55
CA GLN A 16 2.24 -5.78 10.98
C GLN A 16 3.45 -6.69 10.97
N ILE A 17 4.16 -6.77 9.84
CA ILE A 17 5.35 -7.59 9.68
C ILE A 17 6.59 -6.71 9.51
N VAL A 18 7.77 -7.27 9.75
CA VAL A 18 9.03 -6.64 9.35
C VAL A 18 9.14 -6.74 7.83
N GLY A 19 9.35 -5.60 7.15
CA GLY A 19 9.41 -5.55 5.68
C GLY A 19 10.44 -6.53 5.10
N GLY A 20 10.03 -7.29 4.08
CA GLY A 20 10.88 -8.29 3.42
C GLY A 20 11.14 -9.58 4.21
N SER A 21 10.53 -9.77 5.39
CA SER A 21 10.68 -10.99 6.22
C SER A 21 9.79 -12.17 5.81
N LEU A 22 8.84 -11.94 4.89
CA LEU A 22 7.90 -12.95 4.43
C LEU A 22 8.62 -14.03 3.62
N LEU A 23 8.62 -15.26 4.12
CA LEU A 23 9.22 -16.44 3.49
C LEU A 23 8.16 -17.38 2.96
N ASP A 24 8.30 -17.81 1.70
CA ASP A 24 7.44 -18.84 1.08
C ASP A 24 7.46 -20.17 1.83
N LYS A 25 8.61 -20.50 2.41
CA LYS A 25 8.81 -21.79 3.06
C LYS A 25 8.27 -21.74 4.48
N GLY A 26 7.08 -22.31 4.66
CA GLY A 26 6.42 -22.44 5.95
C GLY A 26 5.53 -21.27 6.31
N ASP A 27 5.24 -20.37 5.35
CA ASP A 27 4.29 -19.27 5.52
C ASP A 27 4.59 -18.40 6.76
N TYR A 28 5.89 -18.15 6.93
CA TYR A 28 6.44 -17.45 8.08
C TYR A 28 6.75 -16.00 7.69
N ALA A 29 6.33 -15.09 8.54
CA ALA A 29 6.81 -13.71 8.57
C ALA A 29 7.28 -13.39 9.99
N GLN A 30 8.26 -12.50 10.11
CA GLN A 30 8.58 -11.92 11.41
C GLN A 30 7.51 -10.86 11.72
N ASP A 31 6.65 -11.17 12.69
CA ASP A 31 5.58 -10.28 13.12
C ASP A 31 6.14 -9.17 14.04
N ASN A 32 5.84 -7.92 13.71
CA ASN A 32 5.92 -6.78 14.64
C ASN A 32 4.71 -6.79 15.59
N PHE A 33 3.53 -7.17 15.06
CA PHE A 33 2.28 -7.19 15.80
C PHE A 33 1.28 -8.17 15.17
N VAL A 34 0.49 -8.82 16.02
CA VAL A 34 -0.67 -9.65 15.62
C VAL A 34 -1.89 -9.14 16.36
N SER A 35 -2.91 -8.71 15.63
CA SER A 35 -4.11 -8.18 16.24
C SER A 35 -5.02 -9.28 16.79
N GLU A 36 -5.62 -9.02 17.95
CA GLU A 36 -6.77 -9.77 18.44
C GLU A 36 -8.08 -9.33 17.77
N LYS A 37 -8.06 -8.21 17.04
CA LYS A 37 -9.21 -7.64 16.32
C LYS A 37 -9.22 -8.12 14.86
N ASP A 38 -10.43 -8.25 14.33
CA ASP A 38 -10.68 -8.57 12.93
C ASP A 38 -10.67 -7.30 12.05
N GLY A 39 -10.65 -7.47 10.73
CA GLY A 39 -10.56 -6.35 9.78
C GLY A 39 -11.68 -5.32 9.91
N ASP A 40 -12.90 -5.74 10.29
CA ASP A 40 -14.04 -4.83 10.43
C ASP A 40 -13.87 -3.82 11.57
N PHE A 41 -13.15 -4.18 12.63
CA PHE A 41 -12.83 -3.26 13.73
C PHE A 41 -12.04 -2.06 13.21
N TYR A 42 -10.96 -2.32 12.46
CA TYR A 42 -10.10 -1.28 11.89
C TYR A 42 -10.84 -0.46 10.84
N ALA A 43 -11.61 -1.10 9.97
CA ALA A 43 -12.42 -0.40 8.97
C ALA A 43 -13.44 0.56 9.61
N LYS A 44 -14.13 0.13 10.69
CA LYS A 44 -15.06 1.00 11.45
C LYS A 44 -14.31 2.15 12.12
N LEU A 45 -13.16 1.88 12.73
CA LEU A 45 -12.32 2.92 13.32
C LEU A 45 -11.93 4.00 12.30
N TYR A 46 -11.52 3.59 11.10
CA TYR A 46 -11.15 4.51 10.03
C TYR A 46 -12.34 5.28 9.47
N LYS A 47 -13.50 4.61 9.35
CA LYS A 47 -14.77 5.25 8.97
C LYS A 47 -15.21 6.31 9.96
N ASP A 48 -15.17 6.00 11.25
CA ASP A 48 -15.56 6.93 12.32
C ASP A 48 -14.60 8.14 12.38
N ALA A 49 -13.36 7.96 11.96
CA ALA A 49 -12.36 9.02 11.80
C ALA A 49 -12.45 9.77 10.44
N GLY A 50 -13.34 9.36 9.52
CA GLY A 50 -13.49 9.98 8.19
C GLY A 50 -12.29 9.77 7.26
N LEU A 51 -11.51 8.71 7.46
CA LEU A 51 -10.33 8.41 6.64
C LEU A 51 -10.74 7.57 5.42
N GLU A 52 -10.40 8.03 4.22
CA GLU A 52 -10.70 7.33 2.96
C GLU A 52 -9.41 6.94 2.23
N GLY A 53 -9.49 5.93 1.35
CA GLY A 53 -8.35 5.43 0.57
C GLY A 53 -7.29 4.73 1.42
N GLY A 54 -7.67 4.21 2.59
CA GLY A 54 -6.81 3.29 3.32
C GLY A 54 -6.70 1.96 2.59
N HIS A 55 -5.55 1.29 2.65
CA HIS A 55 -5.31 0.07 1.90
C HIS A 55 -5.34 -1.19 2.76
N ILE A 56 -5.95 -2.24 2.21
CA ILE A 56 -5.87 -3.60 2.71
C ILE A 56 -4.87 -4.37 1.86
N ILE A 57 -3.90 -5.07 2.44
CA ILE A 57 -2.96 -5.90 1.68
C ILE A 57 -3.08 -7.35 2.13
N LEU A 58 -3.45 -8.24 1.20
CA LEU A 58 -3.39 -9.69 1.39
C LEU A 58 -1.95 -10.16 1.22
N LEU A 59 -1.35 -10.71 2.28
CA LEU A 59 0.05 -11.15 2.25
C LEU A 59 0.20 -12.59 1.74
N ASN A 60 -0.85 -13.41 1.83
CA ASN A 60 -0.87 -14.73 1.21
C ASN A 60 -1.18 -14.66 -0.29
N PRO A 61 -0.47 -15.42 -1.14
CA PRO A 61 -0.83 -15.57 -2.53
C PRO A 61 -2.10 -16.41 -2.69
N ALA A 62 -2.85 -16.16 -3.76
CA ALA A 62 -4.01 -16.96 -4.14
C ALA A 62 -3.67 -18.46 -4.20
N GLY A 63 -4.51 -19.28 -3.56
CA GLY A 63 -4.32 -20.73 -3.46
C GLY A 63 -3.38 -21.21 -2.36
N SER A 64 -2.80 -20.30 -1.54
CA SER A 64 -2.10 -20.70 -0.32
C SER A 64 -3.09 -21.22 0.74
N GLN A 65 -2.55 -21.90 1.76
CA GLN A 65 -3.35 -22.55 2.80
C GLN A 65 -4.34 -21.60 3.50
N TYR A 66 -3.96 -20.34 3.73
CA TYR A 66 -4.75 -19.36 4.48
C TYR A 66 -5.34 -18.24 3.62
N TYR A 67 -5.23 -18.34 2.29
CA TYR A 67 -5.71 -17.30 1.40
C TYR A 67 -7.20 -17.02 1.59
N GLU A 68 -8.03 -18.06 1.75
CA GLU A 68 -9.47 -17.90 1.96
C GLU A 68 -9.79 -17.21 3.30
N GLU A 69 -9.04 -17.50 4.37
CA GLU A 69 -9.16 -16.79 5.64
C GLU A 69 -8.75 -15.31 5.52
N ASP A 70 -7.72 -15.01 4.73
CA ASP A 70 -7.27 -13.65 4.46
C ASP A 70 -8.32 -12.86 3.67
N VAL A 71 -8.87 -13.46 2.61
CA VAL A 71 -9.99 -12.90 1.84
C VAL A 71 -11.20 -12.66 2.75
N ARG A 72 -11.52 -13.60 3.65
CA ARG A 72 -12.63 -13.42 4.60
C ARG A 72 -12.42 -12.19 5.49
N GLN A 73 -11.21 -11.96 6.01
CA GLN A 73 -10.90 -10.78 6.81
C GLN A 73 -10.97 -9.49 6.00
N ALA A 74 -10.50 -9.50 4.74
CA ALA A 74 -10.63 -8.34 3.86
C ALA A 74 -12.11 -8.01 3.58
N CYS A 75 -12.94 -9.01 3.26
CA CYS A 75 -14.36 -8.79 3.02
C CYS A 75 -15.09 -8.23 4.26
N LEU A 76 -14.69 -8.63 5.47
CA LEU A 76 -15.19 -8.03 6.72
C LEU A 76 -14.87 -6.52 6.80
N ALA A 77 -13.63 -6.14 6.48
CA ALA A 77 -13.22 -4.73 6.44
C ALA A 77 -13.97 -3.94 5.36
N LEU A 78 -13.99 -4.45 4.12
CA LEU A 78 -14.67 -3.81 2.99
C LEU A 78 -16.16 -3.61 3.24
N SER A 79 -16.85 -4.61 3.79
CA SER A 79 -18.27 -4.53 4.12
C SER A 79 -18.58 -3.51 5.22
N ALA A 80 -17.64 -3.30 6.16
CA ALA A 80 -17.80 -2.35 7.24
C ALA A 80 -17.63 -0.89 6.78
N TYR A 81 -16.84 -0.66 5.73
CA TYR A 81 -16.64 0.64 5.12
C TYR A 81 -16.66 0.59 3.57
N PRO A 82 -17.84 0.35 2.97
CA PRO A 82 -17.96 0.28 1.52
C PRO A 82 -17.52 1.59 0.86
N GLY A 83 -16.64 1.49 -0.14
CA GLY A 83 -16.05 2.63 -0.83
C GLY A 83 -14.98 3.40 -0.04
N GLY A 84 -14.66 2.98 1.19
CA GLY A 84 -13.67 3.66 2.04
C GLY A 84 -12.25 3.12 1.91
N LEU A 85 -12.10 1.85 1.54
CA LEU A 85 -10.82 1.13 1.54
C LEU A 85 -10.45 0.62 0.14
N GLN A 86 -9.16 0.56 -0.15
CA GLN A 86 -8.54 -0.04 -1.33
C GLN A 86 -8.05 -1.45 -0.97
N ILE A 87 -7.84 -2.33 -1.95
CA ILE A 87 -7.33 -3.68 -1.68
C ILE A 87 -6.29 -4.16 -2.68
N GLY A 88 -5.19 -4.71 -2.15
CA GLY A 88 -4.08 -5.30 -2.90
C GLY A 88 -3.67 -6.68 -2.39
N GLY A 89 -2.65 -7.25 -3.02
CA GLY A 89 -2.14 -8.59 -2.71
C GLY A 89 -2.68 -9.66 -3.66
N GLY A 90 -1.96 -9.91 -4.75
CA GLY A 90 -2.34 -10.92 -5.75
C GLY A 90 -3.54 -10.54 -6.63
N MET A 91 -3.80 -9.23 -6.79
CA MET A 91 -4.89 -8.74 -7.65
C MET A 91 -4.57 -8.95 -9.13
N THR A 92 -5.58 -9.38 -9.88
CA THR A 92 -5.55 -9.61 -11.33
C THR A 92 -6.87 -9.16 -11.95
N ALA A 93 -6.95 -9.12 -13.30
CA ALA A 93 -8.21 -8.81 -13.98
C ALA A 93 -9.32 -9.82 -13.65
N GLU A 94 -8.97 -11.07 -13.31
CA GLU A 94 -9.91 -12.14 -13.03
C GLU A 94 -10.58 -12.03 -11.65
N ASN A 95 -9.93 -11.42 -10.66
CA ASN A 95 -10.47 -11.28 -9.30
C ASN A 95 -10.85 -9.84 -8.92
N ALA A 96 -10.43 -8.84 -9.70
CA ALA A 96 -10.70 -7.42 -9.42
C ALA A 96 -12.21 -7.12 -9.21
N ALA A 97 -13.07 -7.62 -10.10
CA ALA A 97 -14.52 -7.38 -10.02
C ALA A 97 -15.12 -7.88 -8.70
N PHE A 98 -14.67 -9.05 -8.22
CA PHE A 98 -15.15 -9.61 -6.95
C PHE A 98 -14.91 -8.65 -5.80
N PHE A 99 -13.71 -8.08 -5.67
CA PHE A 99 -13.40 -7.20 -4.54
C PHE A 99 -14.07 -5.83 -4.65
N LEU A 100 -14.27 -5.30 -5.85
CA LEU A 100 -15.09 -4.11 -6.07
C LEU A 100 -16.55 -4.36 -5.62
N GLU A 101 -17.13 -5.51 -5.96
CA GLU A 101 -18.47 -5.91 -5.52
C GLU A 101 -18.56 -6.09 -3.99
N GLN A 102 -17.46 -6.50 -3.33
CA GLN A 102 -17.39 -6.56 -1.85
C GLN A 102 -17.26 -5.18 -1.18
N GLY A 103 -17.11 -4.10 -1.95
CA GLY A 103 -17.08 -2.73 -1.44
C GLY A 103 -15.69 -2.09 -1.44
N ALA A 104 -14.69 -2.65 -2.13
CA ALA A 104 -13.44 -1.94 -2.36
C ALA A 104 -13.67 -0.70 -3.22
N SER A 105 -13.04 0.41 -2.83
CA SER A 105 -12.99 1.65 -3.62
C SER A 105 -12.08 1.50 -4.83
N HIS A 106 -10.96 0.80 -4.66
CA HIS A 106 -9.97 0.57 -5.70
C HIS A 106 -9.29 -0.79 -5.53
N ILE A 107 -8.77 -1.30 -6.65
CA ILE A 107 -7.88 -2.45 -6.71
C ILE A 107 -6.44 -1.94 -6.81
N ILE A 108 -5.58 -2.41 -5.91
CA ILE A 108 -4.14 -2.13 -5.91
C ILE A 108 -3.43 -3.28 -6.63
N VAL A 109 -2.67 -2.97 -7.68
CA VAL A 109 -2.01 -3.98 -8.50
C VAL A 109 -0.52 -3.67 -8.72
N THR A 110 0.30 -4.73 -8.65
CA THR A 110 1.77 -4.67 -8.82
C THR A 110 2.23 -5.77 -9.78
N SER A 111 2.48 -6.99 -9.27
CA SER A 111 3.11 -8.08 -10.02
C SER A 111 2.32 -8.58 -11.25
N TYR A 112 1.03 -8.27 -11.35
CA TYR A 112 0.24 -8.57 -12.56
C TYR A 112 0.60 -7.63 -13.72
N VAL A 113 0.86 -6.36 -13.42
CA VAL A 113 1.24 -5.32 -14.40
C VAL A 113 2.75 -5.33 -14.64
N PHE A 114 3.55 -5.55 -13.61
CA PHE A 114 5.01 -5.65 -13.72
C PHE A 114 5.43 -7.11 -13.86
N LYS A 115 5.58 -7.58 -15.10
CA LYS A 115 5.88 -8.98 -15.41
C LYS A 115 7.16 -9.10 -16.23
N ASP A 116 7.98 -10.10 -15.89
CA ASP A 116 9.26 -10.36 -16.56
C ASP A 116 10.19 -9.14 -16.62
N GLY A 117 10.14 -8.33 -15.56
CA GLY A 117 10.97 -7.14 -15.38
C GLY A 117 10.49 -5.90 -16.13
N LYS A 118 9.32 -5.94 -16.77
CA LYS A 118 8.80 -4.82 -17.58
C LYS A 118 7.33 -4.54 -17.27
N ILE A 119 6.86 -3.38 -17.70
CA ILE A 119 5.42 -3.09 -17.74
C ILE A 119 4.79 -3.98 -18.81
N ASN A 120 3.76 -4.73 -18.41
CA ASN A 120 2.95 -5.54 -19.29
C ASN A 120 1.65 -4.79 -19.59
N TYR A 121 1.65 -4.02 -20.68
CA TYR A 121 0.48 -3.21 -21.08
C TYR A 121 -0.74 -4.06 -21.40
N GLU A 122 -0.57 -5.29 -21.89
CA GLU A 122 -1.70 -6.18 -22.15
C GLU A 122 -2.45 -6.50 -20.83
N ASN A 123 -1.72 -6.78 -19.76
CA ASN A 123 -2.31 -7.00 -18.44
C ASN A 123 -2.86 -5.70 -17.84
N LEU A 124 -2.18 -4.58 -18.03
CA LEU A 124 -2.66 -3.27 -17.58
C LEU A 124 -3.99 -2.91 -18.24
N GLU A 125 -4.10 -3.04 -19.56
CA GLU A 125 -5.34 -2.80 -20.32
C GLU A 125 -6.45 -3.76 -19.87
N LYS A 126 -6.14 -5.04 -19.62
CA LYS A 126 -7.12 -6.01 -19.12
C LYS A 126 -7.70 -5.62 -17.77
N ILE A 127 -6.87 -5.23 -16.80
CA ILE A 127 -7.37 -4.87 -15.48
C ILE A 127 -8.12 -3.54 -15.52
N VAL A 128 -7.63 -2.55 -16.29
CA VAL A 128 -8.34 -1.28 -16.52
C VAL A 128 -9.71 -1.50 -17.16
N ALA A 129 -9.84 -2.46 -18.08
CA ALA A 129 -11.13 -2.78 -18.69
C ALA A 129 -12.15 -3.36 -17.69
N VAL A 130 -11.69 -3.95 -16.58
CA VAL A 130 -12.53 -4.50 -15.52
C VAL A 130 -12.83 -3.46 -14.45
N THR A 131 -11.81 -2.71 -14.02
CA THR A 131 -11.94 -1.77 -12.89
C THR A 131 -12.43 -0.40 -13.32
N GLY A 132 -12.13 0.03 -14.54
CA GLY A 132 -12.01 1.46 -14.84
C GLY A 132 -10.74 2.04 -14.23
N LYS A 133 -10.26 3.16 -14.78
CA LYS A 133 -9.09 3.88 -14.27
C LYS A 133 -9.35 4.39 -12.84
N GLU A 134 -10.56 4.88 -12.62
CA GLU A 134 -11.09 5.49 -11.40
C GLU A 134 -11.19 4.54 -10.21
N HIS A 135 -10.96 3.24 -10.42
CA HIS A 135 -10.93 2.22 -9.36
C HIS A 135 -9.63 1.42 -9.38
N LEU A 136 -8.56 1.95 -9.99
CA LEU A 136 -7.25 1.29 -10.06
C LEU A 136 -6.19 2.12 -9.34
N VAL A 137 -5.40 1.44 -8.52
CA VAL A 137 -4.15 1.96 -7.93
C VAL A 137 -3.00 1.10 -8.44
N LEU A 138 -1.97 1.76 -8.97
CA LEU A 138 -0.72 1.07 -9.31
C LEU A 138 0.22 1.18 -8.11
N ASP A 139 0.63 0.03 -7.57
CA ASP A 139 1.68 0.00 -6.56
C ASP A 139 3.04 -0.06 -7.24
N LEU A 140 3.83 1.00 -7.02
CA LEU A 140 5.17 1.21 -7.57
C LEU A 140 6.24 1.05 -6.49
N SER A 141 6.04 0.12 -5.56
CA SER A 141 7.03 -0.32 -4.58
C SER A 141 8.43 -0.38 -5.19
N CYS A 142 9.40 0.29 -4.57
CA CYS A 142 10.71 0.48 -5.17
C CYS A 142 11.86 0.27 -4.17
N ARG A 143 13.03 -0.09 -4.72
CA ARG A 143 14.28 -0.29 -3.98
C ARG A 143 15.44 0.40 -4.68
N LYS A 144 16.41 0.82 -3.90
CA LYS A 144 17.62 1.46 -4.41
C LYS A 144 18.55 0.43 -5.07
N LYS A 145 19.05 0.78 -6.26
CA LYS A 145 20.07 0.03 -7.00
C LYS A 145 21.04 1.01 -7.64
N GLY A 146 22.21 1.16 -7.02
CA GLY A 146 23.13 2.26 -7.34
C GLY A 146 22.55 3.58 -6.82
N GLU A 147 22.49 4.58 -7.70
CA GLU A 147 21.92 5.91 -7.38
C GLU A 147 20.42 6.01 -7.69
N ASP A 148 19.82 4.94 -8.23
CA ASP A 148 18.48 4.95 -8.80
C ASP A 148 17.52 4.04 -8.03
N TYR A 149 16.22 4.35 -8.07
CA TYR A 149 15.17 3.50 -7.52
C TYR A 149 14.46 2.74 -8.63
N TYR A 150 14.32 1.43 -8.45
CA TYR A 150 13.66 0.55 -9.41
C TYR A 150 12.45 -0.09 -8.78
N ILE A 151 11.38 -0.22 -9.57
CA ILE A 151 10.17 -0.92 -9.14
C ILE A 151 10.53 -2.39 -8.90
N VAL A 152 10.02 -2.93 -7.82
CA VAL A 152 10.25 -4.31 -7.38
C VAL A 152 8.93 -5.05 -7.23
N THR A 153 8.96 -6.34 -7.53
CA THR A 153 7.81 -7.24 -7.52
C THR A 153 8.12 -8.46 -6.66
N ASP A 154 7.15 -9.36 -6.52
CA ASP A 154 7.30 -10.60 -5.76
C ASP A 154 7.77 -10.32 -4.31
N ARG A 155 6.93 -9.59 -3.55
CA ARG A 155 7.24 -9.13 -2.18
C ARG A 155 8.59 -8.43 -2.08
N TRP A 156 8.83 -7.57 -3.08
CA TRP A 156 10.03 -6.73 -3.21
C TRP A 156 11.36 -7.49 -3.40
N GLN A 157 11.29 -8.77 -3.74
CA GLN A 157 12.47 -9.61 -3.94
C GLN A 157 13.02 -9.51 -5.37
N LYS A 158 12.15 -9.24 -6.36
CA LYS A 158 12.53 -9.24 -7.78
C LYS A 158 12.53 -7.82 -8.35
N PHE A 159 13.71 -7.33 -8.69
CA PHE A 159 13.88 -6.09 -9.45
C PHE A 159 13.27 -6.18 -10.85
N THR A 160 12.65 -5.08 -11.27
CA THR A 160 12.31 -4.82 -12.67
C THR A 160 13.38 -3.95 -13.32
N ASP A 161 13.29 -3.77 -14.64
CA ASP A 161 14.08 -2.81 -15.41
C ASP A 161 13.43 -1.41 -15.41
N VAL A 162 12.31 -1.23 -14.70
CA VAL A 162 11.54 0.02 -14.67
C VAL A 162 12.02 0.87 -13.50
N LYS A 163 12.63 2.01 -13.83
CA LYS A 163 13.08 3.01 -12.85
C LYS A 163 11.89 3.89 -12.43
N LEU A 164 11.80 4.21 -11.14
CA LEU A 164 10.84 5.21 -10.66
C LEU A 164 11.32 6.61 -11.07
N THR A 165 10.58 7.24 -11.99
CA THR A 165 10.85 8.59 -12.50
C THR A 165 9.53 9.34 -12.73
N GLU A 166 9.60 10.67 -12.84
CA GLU A 166 8.44 11.51 -13.20
C GLU A 166 7.84 11.12 -14.56
N ASP A 167 8.66 10.69 -15.52
CA ASP A 167 8.20 10.22 -16.83
C ASP A 167 7.36 8.94 -16.71
N VAL A 168 7.83 7.96 -15.91
CA VAL A 168 7.10 6.71 -15.67
C VAL A 168 5.81 6.97 -14.90
N LEU A 169 5.82 7.89 -13.92
CA LEU A 169 4.61 8.31 -13.22
C LEU A 169 3.61 8.95 -14.18
N SER A 170 4.07 9.84 -15.05
CA SER A 170 3.22 10.52 -16.05
C SER A 170 2.62 9.54 -17.06
N GLU A 171 3.41 8.58 -17.51
CA GLU A 171 2.96 7.53 -18.43
C GLU A 171 1.90 6.63 -17.80
N LEU A 172 2.15 6.14 -16.58
CA LEU A 172 1.24 5.22 -15.90
C LEU A 172 -0.01 5.92 -15.35
N ALA A 173 0.06 7.23 -15.11
CA ALA A 173 -1.07 8.02 -14.63
C ALA A 173 -2.24 8.05 -15.61
N ASP A 174 -2.05 7.67 -16.88
CA ASP A 174 -3.16 7.51 -17.82
C ASP A 174 -4.04 6.29 -17.52
N TYR A 175 -3.56 5.34 -16.72
CA TYR A 175 -4.22 4.05 -16.48
C TYR A 175 -4.77 3.86 -15.07
N CYS A 176 -4.41 4.70 -14.09
CA CYS A 176 -4.89 4.58 -12.70
C CYS A 176 -5.32 5.91 -12.07
N ASP A 177 -6.02 5.85 -10.95
CA ASP A 177 -6.49 7.03 -10.19
C ASP A 177 -5.48 7.49 -9.13
N GLU A 178 -4.68 6.55 -8.61
CA GLU A 178 -3.69 6.80 -7.56
C GLU A 178 -2.45 5.90 -7.73
N PHE A 179 -1.32 6.35 -7.20
CA PHE A 179 -0.14 5.51 -6.97
C PHE A 179 0.05 5.21 -5.48
N LEU A 180 0.41 3.97 -5.18
CA LEU A 180 0.94 3.57 -3.87
C LEU A 180 2.44 3.31 -4.02
N VAL A 181 3.28 4.02 -3.26
CA VAL A 181 4.73 3.91 -3.38
C VAL A 181 5.33 3.50 -2.04
N HIS A 182 5.73 2.23 -1.97
CA HIS A 182 6.49 1.73 -0.83
C HIS A 182 7.99 2.02 -1.01
N ALA A 183 8.57 2.74 -0.05
CA ALA A 183 10.01 2.88 0.09
C ALA A 183 10.58 1.66 0.83
N VAL A 184 10.78 0.57 0.10
CA VAL A 184 10.98 -0.76 0.69
C VAL A 184 12.22 -0.83 1.60
N ASP A 185 13.29 -0.10 1.26
CA ASP A 185 14.55 -0.20 2.01
C ASP A 185 14.41 0.30 3.47
N VAL A 186 13.38 1.09 3.80
CA VAL A 186 13.04 1.56 5.16
C VAL A 186 11.76 0.94 5.75
N GLU A 187 11.04 0.12 4.98
CA GLU A 187 9.73 -0.38 5.35
C GLU A 187 9.74 -1.36 6.53
N GLY A 188 8.83 -1.14 7.49
CA GLY A 188 8.72 -1.95 8.71
C GLY A 188 9.92 -1.84 9.68
N LYS A 189 10.90 -0.98 9.40
CA LYS A 189 12.11 -0.78 10.22
C LYS A 189 12.04 0.39 11.19
N ALA A 190 11.03 1.25 11.04
CA ALA A 190 10.84 2.46 11.85
C ALA A 190 12.11 3.35 11.95
N GLY A 191 12.85 3.47 10.84
CA GLY A 191 14.17 4.11 10.77
C GLY A 191 14.22 5.49 10.12
N GLY A 192 13.06 6.05 9.72
CA GLY A 192 12.96 7.29 8.93
C GLY A 192 12.55 7.04 7.48
N ILE A 193 12.14 8.11 6.78
CA ILE A 193 11.70 8.05 5.37
C ILE A 193 12.87 8.03 4.38
N GLU A 194 12.59 7.58 3.15
CA GLU A 194 13.49 7.77 2.01
C GLU A 194 13.24 9.13 1.38
N GLU A 195 14.05 10.11 1.76
CA GLU A 195 13.89 11.52 1.38
C GLU A 195 13.95 11.75 -0.14
N ASP A 196 14.79 11.00 -0.87
CA ASP A 196 14.90 11.11 -2.33
C ASP A 196 13.57 10.71 -3.02
N ILE A 197 12.91 9.67 -2.53
CA ILE A 197 11.60 9.23 -3.04
C ILE A 197 10.56 10.29 -2.71
N ALA A 198 10.52 10.77 -1.46
CA ALA A 198 9.58 11.82 -1.05
C ALA A 198 9.72 13.10 -1.91
N ALA A 199 10.95 13.53 -2.20
CA ALA A 199 11.22 14.68 -3.03
C ALA A 199 10.83 14.47 -4.50
N LEU A 200 11.12 13.29 -5.08
CA LEU A 200 10.70 12.93 -6.43
C LEU A 200 9.18 13.00 -6.57
N LEU A 201 8.46 12.39 -5.64
CA LEU A 201 6.98 12.39 -5.65
C LEU A 201 6.41 13.80 -5.43
N GLY A 202 7.04 14.63 -4.60
CA GLY A 202 6.63 16.02 -4.38
C GLY A 202 6.89 16.95 -5.58
N ASN A 203 7.88 16.64 -6.42
CA ASN A 203 8.20 17.41 -7.61
C ASN A 203 7.23 17.15 -8.76
N TRP A 204 6.76 15.91 -8.89
CA TRP A 204 5.82 15.50 -9.91
C TRP A 204 4.44 16.14 -9.72
N ASP A 205 3.80 16.56 -10.81
CA ASP A 205 2.49 17.25 -10.78
C ASP A 205 1.46 16.43 -11.57
N GLY A 206 0.98 15.35 -10.95
CA GLY A 206 0.04 14.41 -11.55
C GLY A 206 -1.11 14.01 -10.63
N ILE A 207 -1.52 12.75 -10.73
CA ILE A 207 -2.57 12.17 -9.87
C ILE A 207 -2.07 11.94 -8.43
N SER A 208 -2.97 11.52 -7.55
CA SER A 208 -2.67 11.30 -6.14
C SER A 208 -1.58 10.25 -5.95
N VAL A 209 -0.72 10.44 -4.95
CA VAL A 209 0.29 9.46 -4.54
C VAL A 209 0.28 9.29 -3.03
N THR A 210 0.25 8.04 -2.59
CA THR A 210 0.43 7.67 -1.18
C THR A 210 1.81 7.06 -0.99
N TYR A 211 2.61 7.68 -0.12
CA TYR A 211 3.90 7.18 0.32
C TYR A 211 3.71 6.21 1.51
N ALA A 212 4.37 5.06 1.45
CA ALA A 212 4.36 4.05 2.51
C ALA A 212 5.80 3.60 2.85
N GLY A 213 6.04 3.32 4.13
CA GLY A 213 7.31 2.77 4.63
C GLY A 213 8.23 3.79 5.32
N GLY A 214 8.78 3.39 6.47
CA GLY A 214 9.87 4.12 7.14
C GLY A 214 9.45 5.15 8.20
N VAL A 215 8.25 5.75 8.10
CA VAL A 215 7.77 6.74 9.08
C VAL A 215 7.78 6.15 10.49
N SER A 216 8.50 6.80 11.41
CA SER A 216 8.57 6.40 12.82
C SER A 216 8.39 7.53 13.83
N SER A 217 8.29 8.76 13.34
CA SER A 217 8.13 9.94 14.18
C SER A 217 7.28 11.02 13.52
N PHE A 218 6.82 11.99 14.31
CA PHE A 218 6.17 13.20 13.78
C PHE A 218 7.13 14.08 12.97
N GLU A 219 8.44 13.97 13.22
CA GLU A 219 9.43 14.69 12.43
C GLU A 219 9.49 14.14 11.00
N ASP A 220 9.40 12.81 10.84
CA ASP A 220 9.29 12.19 9.51
C ASP A 220 8.05 12.67 8.75
N LEU A 221 6.92 12.84 9.44
CA LEU A 221 5.70 13.39 8.82
C LEU A 221 5.91 14.83 8.32
N ARG A 222 6.57 15.67 9.10
CA ARG A 222 6.89 17.05 8.68
C ARG A 222 7.85 17.06 7.51
N LYS A 223 8.88 16.22 7.55
CA LYS A 223 9.84 16.05 6.45
C LYS A 223 9.17 15.58 5.17
N LEU A 224 8.30 14.56 5.26
CA LEU A 224 7.52 14.08 4.12
C LEU A 224 6.60 15.17 3.58
N LYS A 225 5.95 15.94 4.46
CA LYS A 225 5.12 17.08 4.05
C LYS A 225 5.92 18.16 3.34
N GLU A 226 7.14 18.46 3.79
CA GLU A 226 8.05 19.42 3.17
C GLU A 226 8.54 18.92 1.80
N LEU A 227 9.17 17.75 1.75
CA LEU A 227 9.76 17.16 0.54
C LEU A 227 8.69 16.80 -0.49
N GLY A 228 7.59 16.20 -0.02
CA GLY A 228 6.39 15.89 -0.80
C GLY A 228 5.54 17.12 -1.15
N ARG A 229 5.98 18.33 -0.78
CA ARG A 229 5.32 19.62 -1.05
C ARG A 229 3.83 19.65 -0.66
N ASN A 230 3.49 18.93 0.40
CA ASN A 230 2.13 18.71 0.89
C ASN A 230 1.17 18.07 -0.13
N LYS A 231 1.68 17.48 -1.21
CA LYS A 231 0.90 16.79 -2.26
C LYS A 231 0.88 15.27 -2.08
N VAL A 232 1.89 14.72 -1.41
CA VAL A 232 2.03 13.29 -1.16
C VAL A 232 1.24 12.91 0.10
N ASP A 233 0.37 11.92 0.01
CA ASP A 233 -0.35 11.32 1.12
C ASP A 233 0.56 10.30 1.84
N VAL A 234 0.22 9.90 3.07
CA VAL A 234 1.08 9.05 3.90
C VAL A 234 0.34 7.89 4.54
N THR A 235 1.00 6.73 4.55
CA THR A 235 0.63 5.56 5.35
C THR A 235 1.62 5.35 6.48
N ILE A 236 1.10 4.98 7.66
CA ILE A 236 1.87 4.61 8.84
C ILE A 236 1.38 3.25 9.33
N GLY A 237 2.25 2.24 9.25
CA GLY A 237 2.00 0.89 9.74
C GLY A 237 2.61 0.69 11.14
N SER A 238 3.74 -0.02 11.20
CA SER A 238 4.37 -0.48 12.45
C SER A 238 4.66 0.57 13.53
N ALA A 239 4.80 1.85 13.17
CA ALA A 239 5.02 2.91 14.16
C ALA A 239 3.75 3.38 14.87
N LEU A 240 2.56 3.02 14.38
CA LEU A 240 1.27 3.42 14.92
C LEU A 240 0.89 2.58 16.14
N ASP A 241 0.33 3.22 17.18
CA ASP A 241 -0.11 2.56 18.42
C ASP A 241 -1.18 1.48 18.19
N LEU A 242 -2.01 1.64 17.16
CA LEU A 242 -2.97 0.62 16.69
C LEU A 242 -2.33 -0.73 16.36
N PHE A 243 -1.03 -0.72 16.06
CA PHE A 243 -0.23 -1.88 15.69
C PHE A 243 1.00 -2.06 16.59
N GLY A 244 0.93 -1.57 17.84
CA GLY A 244 1.98 -1.76 18.84
C GLY A 244 3.17 -0.79 18.74
N GLY A 245 3.11 0.21 17.86
CA GLY A 245 4.09 1.29 17.78
C GLY A 245 3.87 2.38 18.83
N GLU A 246 4.72 3.41 18.80
CA GLU A 246 4.72 4.49 19.79
C GLU A 246 3.96 5.75 19.35
N MET A 247 3.63 5.89 18.06
CA MET A 247 2.91 7.05 17.53
C MET A 247 1.41 6.92 17.79
N PRO A 248 0.81 7.83 18.60
CA PRO A 248 -0.62 7.72 18.88
C PRO A 248 -1.46 8.08 17.65
N PHE A 249 -2.40 7.22 17.26
CA PHE A 249 -3.29 7.46 16.11
C PHE A 249 -4.01 8.81 16.18
N SER A 250 -4.53 9.19 17.36
CA SER A 250 -5.19 10.49 17.56
C SER A 250 -4.26 11.68 17.29
N LYS A 251 -2.97 11.56 17.63
CA LYS A 251 -1.97 12.61 17.40
C LYS A 251 -1.55 12.69 15.94
N VAL A 252 -1.53 11.56 15.22
CA VAL A 252 -1.33 11.56 13.76
C VAL A 252 -2.46 12.34 13.07
N LEU A 253 -3.71 12.13 13.49
CA LEU A 253 -4.85 12.90 12.95
C LEU A 253 -4.75 14.40 13.24
N GLU A 254 -4.27 14.79 14.43
CA GLU A 254 -4.03 16.20 14.75
C GLU A 254 -2.94 16.82 13.86
N GLU A 255 -1.80 16.13 13.69
CA GLU A 255 -0.65 16.63 12.92
C GLU A 255 -0.97 16.78 11.43
N ILE A 256 -1.76 15.87 10.85
CA ILE A 256 -2.08 15.89 9.42
C ILE A 256 -3.12 16.97 9.07
N ASN A 257 -3.98 17.35 10.03
CA ASN A 257 -4.98 18.39 9.86
C ASN A 257 -4.45 19.83 10.10
N PHE A 258 -3.20 19.96 10.58
CA PHE A 258 -2.49 21.23 10.72
C PHE A 258 -1.65 21.52 9.47
#